data_AF-A0A6G4A0L5-F1
#
_entry.id   AF-A0A6G4A0L5-F1
#
_cell.length_a   1.000
_cell.length_b   1.000
_cell.length_c   1.000
_cell.angle_alpha   90.00
_cell.angle_beta   90.00
_cell.angle_gamma   90.00
#
_symmetry.space_group_name_H-M   'P 1'
#
loop_
_entity.id
_entity.type
_entity.pdbx_description
1 polymer ?
#
loop_
_entity_poly.entity_id
_entity_poly.type
_entity_poly.pdbx_seq_one_letter_code
_entity_poly.pdbx_strand_id
1 'polypeptide(L)'
;MSISQKNKVNIRSNQRVAILLQDQDAIGKVYAKIQGKLTSKELVVEAFKRLQDGLIYADESCTELIDDAYIEIFRKKSSNRKEEDFVFLIDRTFAEDYIVSAKIIK
;
A
#
# COMPACT_ATOMS: atom_id res chain seq x y z
N MET A 1 -9.66 14.66 46.56
CA MET A 1 -10.17 15.03 45.22
C MET A 1 -9.11 14.64 44.20
N SER A 2 -9.33 13.58 43.43
CA SER A 2 -8.34 13.08 42.47
C SER A 2 -8.91 13.20 41.07
N ILE A 3 -8.45 14.22 40.34
CA ILE A 3 -8.82 14.44 38.94
C ILE A 3 -8.01 13.45 38.11
N SER A 4 -8.61 12.31 37.79
CA SER A 4 -8.04 11.37 36.82
C SER A 4 -8.18 12.01 35.43
N GLN A 5 -7.07 12.54 34.92
CA GLN A 5 -6.96 12.98 33.53
C GLN A 5 -7.16 11.76 32.64
N LYS A 6 -8.39 11.61 32.16
CA LYS A 6 -8.78 10.70 31.08
C LYS A 6 -8.09 11.23 29.81
N ASN A 7 -6.81 10.91 29.66
CA ASN A 7 -6.10 11.06 28.39
C ASN A 7 -6.86 10.23 27.38
N LYS A 8 -7.75 10.89 26.62
CA LYS A 8 -8.26 10.40 25.35
C LYS A 8 -7.02 10.22 24.48
N VAL A 9 -6.44 9.03 24.53
CA VAL A 9 -5.57 8.54 23.48
C VAL A 9 -6.42 8.68 22.23
N ASN A 10 -6.11 9.71 21.43
CA ASN A 10 -6.71 9.90 20.13
C ASN A 10 -6.27 8.65 19.38
N ILE A 11 -7.16 7.65 19.31
CA ILE A 11 -6.93 6.42 18.56
C ILE A 11 -6.75 6.90 17.13
N ARG A 12 -5.49 7.11 16.73
CA ARG A 12 -5.15 7.46 15.36
C ARG A 12 -5.72 6.32 14.54
N SER A 13 -6.75 6.59 13.75
CA SER A 13 -7.28 5.61 12.82
C SER A 13 -6.15 5.26 11.88
N ASN A 14 -5.62 4.04 12.02
CA ASN A 14 -4.69 3.49 11.06
C ASN A 14 -5.53 3.11 9.84
N GLN A 15 -5.36 3.85 8.77
CA GLN A 15 -6.03 3.59 7.50
C GLN A 15 -5.00 2.93 6.58
N ARG A 16 -5.44 1.91 5.85
CA ARG A 16 -4.59 1.18 4.92
C ARG A 16 -5.09 1.45 3.51
N VAL A 17 -4.17 1.56 2.57
CA VAL A 17 -4.49 1.74 1.15
C VAL A 17 -3.72 0.69 0.38
N ALA A 18 -4.43 -0.11 -0.41
CA ALA A 18 -3.82 -0.94 -1.44
C ALA A 18 -3.62 -0.11 -2.70
N ILE A 19 -2.42 -0.14 -3.24
CA ILE A 19 -2.06 0.42 -4.53
C ILE A 19 -1.85 -0.77 -5.47
N LEU A 20 -2.61 -0.76 -6.56
CA LEU A 20 -2.52 -1.77 -7.61
C LEU A 20 -1.65 -1.22 -8.74
N LEU A 21 -0.58 -1.92 -9.01
CA LEU A 21 0.32 -1.70 -10.14
C LEU A 21 -0.04 -2.70 -11.22
N GLN A 22 -0.13 -2.29 -12.48
CA GLN A 22 -0.37 -3.21 -13.58
C GLN A 22 0.41 -2.78 -14.82
N ASP A 23 1.06 -3.74 -15.46
CA ASP A 23 1.61 -3.61 -16.79
C ASP A 23 1.18 -4.82 -17.62
N GLN A 24 0.50 -4.59 -18.74
CA GLN A 24 0.00 -5.65 -19.62
C GLN A 24 -0.73 -6.79 -18.84
N ASP A 25 -0.10 -7.97 -18.79
CA ASP A 25 -0.57 -9.19 -18.14
C ASP A 25 0.02 -9.44 -16.74
N ALA A 26 0.64 -8.43 -16.13
CA ALA A 26 1.31 -8.51 -14.85
C ALA A 26 0.72 -7.51 -13.85
N ILE A 27 0.57 -7.92 -12.59
CA ILE A 27 -0.03 -7.15 -11.50
C ILE A 27 0.91 -7.16 -10.30
N GLY A 28 1.24 -5.98 -9.81
CA GLY A 28 1.85 -5.75 -8.51
C GLY A 28 0.82 -5.21 -7.53
N LYS A 29 0.96 -5.54 -6.25
CA LYS A 29 0.10 -4.97 -5.22
C LYS A 29 0.96 -4.60 -4.03
N VAL A 30 0.91 -3.33 -3.66
CA VAL A 30 1.62 -2.79 -2.51
C VAL A 30 0.64 -2.07 -1.60
N TYR A 31 1.02 -1.92 -0.34
CA TYR A 31 0.15 -1.36 0.68
C TYR A 31 0.82 -0.18 1.35
N ALA A 32 0.05 0.84 1.68
CA ALA A 32 0.52 2.00 2.43
C ALA A 32 -0.28 2.13 3.73
N LYS A 33 0.43 2.35 4.83
CA LYS A 33 -0.16 2.59 6.15
C LYS A 33 -0.14 4.09 6.45
N ILE A 34 -1.32 4.66 6.61
CA ILE A 34 -1.51 6.09 6.85
C ILE A 34 -2.15 6.27 8.22
N GLN A 35 -1.58 7.17 9.03
CA GLN A 35 -2.09 7.47 10.37
C GLN A 35 -2.85 8.80 10.33
N GLY A 36 -4.12 8.78 10.75
CA GLY A 36 -4.88 10.02 10.92
C GLY A 36 -6.35 9.88 10.54
N LYS A 37 -7.06 11.00 10.61
CA LYS A 37 -8.41 11.16 10.05
C LYS A 37 -8.30 11.97 8.77
N LEU A 38 -7.96 11.29 7.68
CA LEU A 38 -7.93 11.89 6.36
C LEU A 38 -9.20 11.51 5.61
N THR A 39 -9.63 12.38 4.71
CA THR A 39 -10.69 12.06 3.76
C THR A 39 -10.20 11.03 2.75
N SER A 40 -11.12 10.34 2.06
CA SER A 40 -10.76 9.33 1.07
C SER A 40 -9.84 9.85 -0.04
N LYS A 41 -9.99 11.12 -0.44
CA LYS A 41 -9.12 11.75 -1.44
C LYS A 41 -7.71 11.98 -0.88
N GLU A 42 -7.61 12.51 0.32
CA GLU A 42 -6.31 12.76 0.98
C GLU A 42 -5.56 11.46 1.26
N LEU A 43 -6.26 10.38 1.60
CA LEU A 43 -5.65 9.06 1.79
C LEU A 43 -4.98 8.53 0.53
N VAL A 44 -5.62 8.69 -0.63
CA VAL A 44 -5.06 8.24 -1.90
C VAL A 44 -3.81 9.06 -2.24
N VAL A 45 -3.88 10.39 -2.07
CA VAL A 45 -2.73 11.27 -2.31
C VAL A 45 -1.57 10.94 -1.36
N GLU A 46 -1.85 10.70 -0.08
CA GLU A 46 -0.82 10.35 0.87
C GLU A 46 -0.26 8.93 0.61
N ALA A 47 -1.08 7.99 0.15
CA ALA A 47 -0.60 6.67 -0.26
C ALA A 47 0.41 6.76 -1.41
N PHE A 48 0.17 7.62 -2.40
CA PHE A 48 1.13 7.86 -3.49
C PHE A 48 2.42 8.51 -3.00
N LYS A 49 2.33 9.48 -2.08
CA LYS A 49 3.54 10.01 -1.44
C LYS A 49 4.33 8.92 -0.72
N ARG A 50 3.66 8.03 0.02
CA ARG A 50 4.34 6.90 0.68
C ARG A 50 4.99 5.93 -0.30
N LEU A 51 4.42 5.74 -1.49
CA LEU A 51 5.02 4.98 -2.58
C LEU A 51 6.34 5.62 -3.01
N GLN A 52 6.35 6.92 -3.28
CA GLN A 52 7.57 7.67 -3.63
C GLN A 52 8.61 7.63 -2.49
N ASP A 53 8.16 7.83 -1.25
CA ASP A 53 9.00 7.89 -0.05
C ASP A 53 9.56 6.51 0.35
N GLY A 54 8.96 5.41 -0.11
CA GLY A 54 9.41 4.05 0.23
C GLY A 54 8.78 3.43 1.45
N LEU A 55 7.72 4.04 1.95
CA LEU A 55 7.00 3.55 3.13
C LEU A 55 5.82 2.69 2.70
N ILE A 56 6.14 1.65 1.93
CA ILE A 56 5.19 0.69 1.36
C ILE A 56 5.44 -0.71 1.90
N TYR A 57 4.40 -1.52 1.87
CA TYR A 57 4.36 -2.85 2.47
C TYR A 57 3.96 -3.89 1.42
N ALA A 58 4.46 -5.11 1.57
CA ALA A 58 4.15 -6.24 0.70
C ALA A 58 2.79 -6.89 1.07
N ASP A 59 2.27 -6.62 2.27
CA ASP A 59 1.10 -7.29 2.83
C ASP A 59 -0.04 -6.34 3.24
N GLU A 60 -1.28 -6.87 3.21
CA GLU A 60 -2.49 -6.13 3.61
C GLU A 60 -2.48 -5.70 5.08
N SER A 61 -1.72 -6.38 5.93
CA SER A 61 -1.62 -6.03 7.35
C SER A 61 -0.58 -4.92 7.61
N CYS A 62 0.19 -4.55 6.60
CA CYS A 62 1.31 -3.62 6.68
C CYS A 62 2.30 -4.02 7.79
N THR A 63 2.70 -5.29 7.80
CA THR A 63 3.71 -5.86 8.70
C THR A 63 5.07 -6.02 8.03
N GLU A 64 5.09 -6.22 6.72
CA GLU A 64 6.30 -6.48 5.94
C GLU A 64 6.58 -5.26 5.06
N LEU A 65 7.56 -4.46 5.49
CA LEU A 65 7.96 -3.26 4.76
C LEU A 65 8.85 -3.67 3.58
N ILE A 66 8.60 -3.08 2.41
CA ILE A 66 9.46 -3.27 1.25
C ILE A 66 10.62 -2.28 1.40
N ASP A 67 11.72 -2.78 1.97
CA ASP A 67 12.98 -2.02 2.06
C ASP A 67 13.74 -1.99 0.73
N ASP A 68 13.31 -2.77 -0.25
CA ASP A 68 13.92 -2.82 -1.56
C ASP A 68 13.58 -1.59 -2.41
N ALA A 69 14.52 -1.20 -3.26
CA ALA A 69 14.31 -0.16 -4.27
C ALA A 69 13.32 -0.59 -5.37
N TYR A 70 12.86 -1.83 -5.33
CA TYR A 70 12.07 -2.45 -6.36
C TYR A 70 10.77 -3.03 -5.79
N ILE A 71 9.74 -3.04 -6.63
CA ILE A 71 8.45 -3.67 -6.35
C ILE A 71 8.34 -4.90 -7.22
N GLU A 72 8.04 -6.03 -6.60
CA GLU A 72 7.82 -7.30 -7.29
C GLU A 72 6.45 -7.29 -7.99
N ILE A 73 6.46 -7.63 -9.27
CA ILE A 73 5.26 -7.78 -10.07
C ILE A 73 5.09 -9.23 -10.50
N PHE A 74 3.88 -9.75 -10.27
CA PHE A 74 3.50 -11.13 -10.51
C PHE A 74 2.55 -11.22 -11.68
N ARG A 75 2.55 -12.35 -12.39
CA ARG A 75 1.66 -12.51 -13.53
C ARG A 75 0.21 -12.55 -13.06
N LYS A 76 -0.67 -11.84 -13.77
CA LYS A 76 -2.10 -11.88 -13.52
C LYS A 76 -2.59 -13.32 -13.62
N LYS A 77 -3.13 -13.86 -12.53
CA LYS A 77 -3.71 -15.21 -12.51
C LYS A 77 -4.79 -15.33 -13.59
N SER A 78 -4.45 -15.99 -14.69
CA SER A 78 -5.44 -16.60 -15.58
C SER A 78 -5.89 -17.90 -14.93
N SER A 79 -7.18 -18.18 -14.95
CA SER A 79 -7.92 -19.20 -14.19
C SER A 79 -7.36 -20.64 -14.24
N ASN A 80 -6.33 -20.89 -15.07
CA ASN A 80 -5.77 -22.21 -15.36
C ASN A 80 -4.32 -22.44 -14.88
N ARG A 81 -3.63 -21.48 -14.24
CA ARG A 81 -2.26 -21.71 -13.73
C ARG A 81 -2.15 -21.38 -12.24
N LYS A 82 -1.64 -22.35 -11.48
CA LYS A 82 -1.55 -22.34 -10.01
C LYS A 82 -0.28 -21.67 -9.46
N GLU A 83 0.61 -21.19 -10.31
CA GLU A 83 1.89 -20.60 -9.89
C GLU A 83 1.88 -19.09 -10.16
N GLU A 84 2.20 -18.32 -9.12
CA GLU A 84 2.48 -16.89 -9.21
C GLU A 84 3.86 -16.74 -9.84
N ASP A 85 3.92 -16.83 -11.17
CA ASP A 85 5.16 -16.58 -11.90
C ASP A 85 5.55 -15.11 -11.67
N PHE A 86 6.61 -14.90 -10.90
CA PHE A 86 7.32 -13.62 -10.85
C PHE A 86 7.63 -13.19 -12.29
N VAL A 87 7.28 -11.96 -12.66
CA VAL A 87 7.47 -11.47 -14.04
C VAL A 87 8.66 -10.54 -14.11
N PHE A 88 8.69 -9.49 -13.29
CA PHE A 88 9.76 -8.50 -13.27
C PHE A 88 9.69 -7.58 -12.03
N LEU A 89 10.74 -6.79 -11.86
CA LEU A 89 10.87 -5.75 -10.84
C LEU A 89 10.56 -4.37 -11.45
N ILE A 90 9.74 -3.58 -10.75
CA ILE A 90 9.56 -2.15 -11.06
C ILE A 90 10.36 -1.33 -10.06
N ASP A 91 11.22 -0.45 -10.56
CA ASP A 91 11.87 0.54 -9.70
C ASP A 91 10.80 1.43 -9.06
N ARG A 92 10.86 1.54 -7.73
CA ARG A 92 9.90 2.28 -6.91
C ARG A 92 9.70 3.71 -7.38
N THR A 93 10.74 4.35 -7.91
CA THR A 93 10.68 5.72 -8.42
C THR A 93 9.78 5.86 -9.65
N PHE A 94 9.62 4.79 -10.43
CA PHE A 94 8.76 4.74 -11.60
C PHE A 94 7.44 4.01 -11.35
N ALA A 95 7.21 3.50 -10.13
CA ALA A 95 6.00 2.75 -9.80
C ALA A 95 4.71 3.55 -10.03
N GLU A 96 4.76 4.88 -9.95
CA GLU A 96 3.61 5.75 -10.23
C GLU A 96 3.04 5.58 -11.63
N ASP A 97 3.89 5.36 -12.63
CA ASP A 97 3.48 5.20 -14.03
C ASP A 97 2.68 3.90 -14.26
N TYR A 98 2.77 2.96 -13.33
CA TYR A 98 2.10 1.66 -13.39
C TYR A 98 0.88 1.59 -12.48
N ILE A 99 0.55 2.64 -11.73
CA ILE A 99 -0.62 2.66 -10.86
C ILE A 99 -1.90 2.68 -11.69
N VAL A 100 -2.71 1.63 -11.54
CA VAL A 100 -4.03 1.57 -12.19
C VAL A 100 -5.15 1.85 -11.21
N SER A 101 -4.98 1.53 -9.93
CA SER A 101 -5.99 1.85 -8.92
C SER A 101 -5.42 1.95 -7.50
N ALA A 102 -6.12 2.69 -6.65
CA ALA A 102 -5.89 2.70 -5.21
C ALA A 102 -7.21 2.39 -4.49
N LYS A 103 -7.17 1.48 -3.52
CA LYS A 103 -8.33 1.06 -2.74
C LYS A 103 -8.05 1.20 -1.26
N ILE A 104 -8.91 1.94 -0.57
CA ILE A 104 -8.86 2.04 0.90
C ILE A 104 -9.35 0.71 1.50
N ILE A 105 -8.54 0.14 2.38
CA ILE A 105 -8.82 -1.08 3.14
C ILE A 105 -9.09 -0.66 4.59
N LYS A 106 -10.15 -1.23 5.17
CA LYS A 106 -10.54 -0.99 6.58
C LYS A 106 -9.92 -2.03 7.49
#